data_AF-A0A9D4ZVQ4-F1
#
_entry.id   AF-A0A9D4ZVQ4-F1
#
_cell.length_a   1.000
_cell.length_b   1.000
_cell.length_c   1.000
_cell.angle_alpha   90.00
_cell.angle_beta   90.00
_cell.angle_gamma   90.00
#
_symmetry.space_group_name_H-M   'P 1'
#
loop_
_entity.id
_entity.type
_entity.pdbx_description
1 polymer ?
#
loop_
_entity_poly.entity_id
_entity_poly.type
_entity_poly.pdbx_seq_one_letter_code
_entity_poly.pdbx_strand_id
1 'polypeptide(L)'
;EVTYDRFDLLYWPHFNSQHTKTLDSSRVFREIVSHIKGGLQSVESDEGKLSRQDYLSLSENRASSLSKQKREIIYDIYQSYERMKMDKGDFDLADIVADLHRRLRINKYEGDEMHYVYIDEVQDLTMSQIALFKHVCQNVEEGFVFCGDTAQTIAR
;
A
#
# COMPACT_ATOMS: atom_id res chain seq x y z
N GLU A 1 13.73 -5.99 4.19
CA GLU A 1 12.82 -5.10 3.47
C GLU A 1 12.82 -5.42 1.98
N VAL A 2 11.66 -5.47 1.35
CA VAL A 2 11.47 -5.58 -0.10
C VAL A 2 11.10 -4.21 -0.68
N THR A 3 12.09 -3.57 -1.29
CA THR A 3 11.90 -2.42 -2.19
C THR A 3 11.49 -2.90 -3.58
N TYR A 4 11.12 -1.97 -4.48
CA TYR A 4 10.84 -2.30 -5.88
C TYR A 4 11.99 -3.06 -6.54
N ASP A 5 13.23 -2.57 -6.42
CA ASP A 5 14.41 -3.22 -7.02
C ASP A 5 14.59 -4.67 -6.52
N ARG A 6 14.32 -4.91 -5.22
CA ARG A 6 14.38 -6.27 -4.65
C ARG A 6 13.21 -7.14 -5.12
N PHE A 7 12.02 -6.58 -5.30
CA PHE A 7 10.87 -7.27 -5.88
C PHE A 7 11.16 -7.70 -7.33
N ASP A 8 11.62 -6.77 -8.16
CA ASP A 8 11.94 -7.00 -9.57
C ASP A 8 13.07 -8.02 -9.76
N LEU A 9 14.15 -7.91 -8.98
CA LEU A 9 15.30 -8.81 -9.12
C LEU A 9 15.10 -10.18 -8.47
N LEU A 10 14.44 -10.29 -7.30
CA LEU A 10 14.44 -11.51 -6.47
C LEU A 10 13.07 -12.19 -6.31
N TYR A 11 11.99 -11.62 -6.86
CA TYR A 11 10.63 -12.21 -6.79
C TYR A 11 9.99 -12.32 -8.16
N TRP A 12 10.01 -11.25 -8.95
CA TRP A 12 9.39 -11.20 -10.29
C TRP A 12 9.76 -12.38 -11.22
N PRO A 13 11.03 -12.84 -11.30
CA PRO A 13 11.42 -13.95 -12.18
C PRO A 13 10.82 -15.31 -11.77
N HIS A 14 10.28 -15.44 -10.55
CA HIS A 14 9.71 -16.67 -10.02
C HIS A 14 8.18 -16.76 -10.15
N PHE A 15 7.51 -15.67 -10.54
CA PHE A 15 6.06 -15.69 -10.77
C PHE A 15 5.70 -16.37 -12.10
N ASN A 16 4.42 -16.69 -12.30
CA ASN A 16 3.95 -17.38 -13.50
C ASN A 16 4.35 -16.60 -14.76
N SER A 17 5.19 -17.22 -15.60
CA SER A 17 5.69 -16.60 -16.84
C SER A 17 4.61 -16.21 -17.86
N GLN A 18 3.40 -16.76 -17.76
CA GLN A 18 2.26 -16.30 -18.57
C GLN A 18 1.76 -14.92 -18.10
N HIS A 19 1.81 -14.68 -16.79
CA HIS A 19 1.39 -13.42 -16.17
C HIS A 19 2.45 -12.33 -16.39
N THR A 20 3.71 -12.63 -16.06
CA THR A 20 4.82 -11.65 -16.12
C THR A 20 5.22 -11.21 -17.54
N LYS A 21 4.76 -11.92 -18.60
CA LYS A 21 4.91 -11.49 -20.00
C LYS A 21 3.88 -10.45 -20.44
N THR A 22 2.79 -10.24 -19.69
CA THR A 22 1.65 -9.39 -20.08
C THR A 22 1.46 -8.17 -19.17
N LEU A 23 2.23 -8.11 -18.09
CA LEU A 23 2.23 -7.06 -17.08
C LEU A 23 3.65 -6.55 -16.88
N ASP A 24 3.76 -5.29 -16.53
CA ASP A 24 5.00 -4.63 -16.14
C ASP A 24 5.22 -4.76 -14.62
N SER A 25 6.45 -5.07 -14.19
CA SER A 25 6.76 -5.35 -12.79
C SER A 25 6.55 -4.14 -11.88
N SER A 26 6.89 -2.93 -12.34
CA SER A 26 6.67 -1.69 -11.61
C SER A 26 5.18 -1.44 -11.38
N ARG A 27 4.34 -1.65 -12.42
CA ARG A 27 2.89 -1.49 -12.26
C ARG A 27 2.28 -2.54 -11.34
N VAL A 28 2.75 -3.79 -11.37
CA VAL A 28 2.29 -4.80 -10.40
C VAL A 28 2.70 -4.42 -8.98
N PHE A 29 3.96 -4.04 -8.76
CA PHE A 29 4.45 -3.65 -7.43
C PHE A 29 3.68 -2.44 -6.86
N ARG A 30 3.44 -1.41 -7.69
CA ARG A 30 2.64 -0.24 -7.32
C ARG A 30 1.19 -0.60 -6.97
N GLU A 31 0.54 -1.50 -7.72
CA GLU A 31 -0.83 -1.92 -7.38
C GLU A 31 -0.88 -2.69 -6.05
N ILE A 32 0.15 -3.49 -5.75
CA ILE A 32 0.31 -4.14 -4.45
C ILE A 32 0.46 -3.10 -3.33
N VAL A 33 1.44 -2.19 -3.46
CA VAL A 33 1.77 -1.22 -2.41
C VAL A 33 0.68 -0.17 -2.25
N SER A 34 0.28 0.50 -3.32
CA SER A 34 -0.59 1.68 -3.26
C SER A 34 -2.09 1.36 -3.15
N HIS A 35 -2.53 0.16 -3.57
CA HIS A 35 -3.96 -0.17 -3.60
C HIS A 35 -4.28 -1.37 -2.71
N ILE A 36 -3.63 -2.53 -2.93
CA ILE A 36 -3.95 -3.74 -2.15
C ILE A 36 -3.56 -3.55 -0.66
N LYS A 37 -2.36 -3.06 -0.36
CA LYS A 37 -1.87 -2.87 1.03
C LYS A 37 -1.93 -1.41 1.52
N GLY A 38 -2.11 -0.45 0.62
CA GLY A 38 -1.99 0.98 0.90
C GLY A 38 -3.30 1.78 0.90
N GLY A 39 -4.43 1.18 0.49
CA GLY A 39 -5.73 1.86 0.46
C GLY A 39 -6.33 2.08 1.86
N LEU A 40 -7.23 3.06 2.04
CA LEU A 40 -7.81 3.35 3.36
C LEU A 40 -8.54 2.15 3.99
N GLN A 41 -9.25 1.36 3.19
CA GLN A 41 -9.92 0.12 3.61
C GLN A 41 -8.93 -0.95 4.12
N SER A 42 -7.65 -0.92 3.72
CA SER A 42 -6.63 -1.83 4.25
C SER A 42 -6.25 -1.50 5.70
N VAL A 43 -6.39 -0.23 6.11
CA VAL A 43 -6.16 0.22 7.49
C VAL A 43 -7.28 -0.26 8.41
N GLU A 44 -8.51 -0.28 7.89
CA GLU A 44 -9.70 -0.71 8.61
C GLU A 44 -9.76 -2.23 8.76
N SER A 45 -9.21 -3.00 7.80
CA SER A 45 -9.12 -4.45 7.91
C SER A 45 -8.09 -4.90 8.95
N ASP A 46 -8.38 -6.00 9.65
CA ASP A 46 -7.44 -6.65 10.57
C ASP A 46 -6.26 -7.30 9.83
N GLU A 47 -6.43 -7.59 8.53
CA GLU A 47 -5.41 -8.22 7.69
C GLU A 47 -4.47 -7.22 7.00
N GLY A 48 -4.64 -5.91 7.18
CA GLY A 48 -3.76 -4.89 6.60
C GLY A 48 -3.82 -4.80 5.06
N LYS A 49 -4.91 -5.28 4.45
CA LYS A 49 -5.05 -5.38 2.97
C LYS A 49 -6.50 -5.34 2.51
N LEU A 50 -6.70 -5.05 1.23
CA LEU A 50 -7.95 -5.27 0.49
C LEU A 50 -8.21 -6.76 0.24
N SER A 51 -9.49 -7.15 0.30
CA SER A 51 -9.91 -8.44 -0.24
C SER A 51 -9.73 -8.48 -1.77
N ARG A 52 -9.71 -9.68 -2.35
CA ARG A 52 -9.73 -9.83 -3.82
C ARG A 52 -10.94 -9.12 -4.41
N GLN A 53 -12.13 -9.29 -3.82
CA GLN A 53 -13.36 -8.74 -4.37
C GLN A 53 -13.35 -7.20 -4.40
N ASP A 54 -12.84 -6.56 -3.34
CA ASP A 54 -12.73 -5.10 -3.24
C ASP A 54 -11.66 -4.55 -4.18
N TYR A 55 -10.53 -5.25 -4.31
CA TYR A 55 -9.51 -4.86 -5.29
C TYR A 55 -10.02 -4.96 -6.74
N LEU A 56 -10.85 -5.96 -7.06
CA LEU A 56 -11.44 -6.11 -8.41
C LEU A 56 -12.49 -5.03 -8.72
N SER A 57 -13.32 -4.62 -7.75
CA SER A 57 -14.36 -3.59 -7.96
C SER A 57 -13.76 -2.21 -8.24
N LEU A 58 -12.49 -1.94 -7.88
CA LEU A 58 -11.77 -0.73 -8.28
C LEU A 58 -11.72 -0.53 -9.82
N SER A 59 -11.88 -1.59 -10.62
CA SER A 59 -11.98 -1.48 -12.08
C SER A 59 -13.26 -0.80 -12.59
N GLU A 60 -14.28 -0.66 -11.73
CA GLU A 60 -15.55 0.01 -12.05
C GLU A 60 -15.46 1.55 -11.91
N ASN A 61 -14.40 2.04 -11.25
CA ASN A 61 -14.11 3.46 -11.16
C ASN A 61 -13.59 3.98 -12.53
N ARG A 62 -14.20 5.06 -13.04
CA ARG A 62 -13.85 5.68 -14.34
C ARG A 62 -12.40 6.17 -14.43
N ALA A 63 -11.71 6.36 -13.30
CA ALA A 63 -10.28 6.71 -13.25
C ALA A 63 -9.33 5.48 -13.33
N SER A 64 -9.84 4.24 -13.26
CA SER A 64 -9.01 3.03 -13.29
C SER A 64 -8.51 2.72 -14.71
N SER A 65 -7.19 2.78 -14.91
CA SER A 65 -6.53 2.35 -16.16
C SER A 65 -6.38 0.83 -16.32
N LEU A 66 -6.72 0.04 -15.28
CA LEU A 66 -6.64 -1.42 -15.31
C LEU A 66 -8.02 -2.07 -15.40
N SER A 67 -8.14 -3.02 -16.34
CA SER A 67 -9.30 -3.90 -16.47
C SER A 67 -9.34 -4.94 -15.34
N LYS A 68 -10.56 -5.44 -15.06
CA LYS A 68 -10.79 -6.49 -14.06
C LYS A 68 -9.88 -7.72 -14.25
N GLN A 69 -9.72 -8.20 -15.48
CA GLN A 69 -8.84 -9.32 -15.81
C GLN A 69 -7.37 -9.05 -15.44
N LYS A 70 -6.84 -7.84 -15.67
CA LYS A 70 -5.48 -7.49 -15.23
C LYS A 70 -5.38 -7.46 -13.70
N ARG A 71 -6.41 -6.96 -13.01
CA ARG A 71 -6.48 -6.97 -11.54
C ARG A 71 -6.54 -8.39 -10.97
N GLU A 72 -7.23 -9.34 -11.61
CA GLU A 72 -7.23 -10.75 -11.21
C GLU A 72 -5.81 -11.35 -11.23
N ILE A 73 -5.10 -11.15 -12.34
CA ILE A 73 -3.70 -11.59 -12.52
C ILE A 73 -2.77 -10.93 -11.50
N ILE A 74 -2.94 -9.62 -11.22
CA ILE A 74 -2.16 -8.89 -10.22
C ILE A 74 -2.40 -9.46 -8.81
N TYR A 75 -3.63 -9.82 -8.46
CA TYR A 75 -3.93 -10.41 -7.16
C TYR A 75 -3.35 -11.84 -7.02
N ASP A 76 -3.28 -12.62 -8.11
CA ASP A 76 -2.59 -13.92 -8.12
C ASP A 76 -1.08 -13.76 -7.89
N ILE A 77 -0.47 -12.74 -8.50
CA ILE A 77 0.94 -12.39 -8.26
C ILE A 77 1.11 -11.94 -6.81
N TYR A 78 0.26 -11.06 -6.29
CA TYR A 78 0.27 -10.60 -4.90
C TYR A 78 0.24 -11.77 -3.89
N GLN A 79 -0.68 -12.74 -4.06
CA GLN A 79 -0.73 -13.92 -3.18
C GLN A 79 0.50 -14.83 -3.31
N SER A 80 1.20 -14.80 -4.44
CA SER A 80 2.45 -15.55 -4.63
C SER A 80 3.65 -14.81 -4.03
N TYR A 81 3.68 -13.48 -4.18
CA TYR A 81 4.63 -12.57 -3.55
C TYR A 81 4.59 -12.68 -2.02
N GLU A 82 3.42 -12.55 -1.40
CA GLU A 82 3.29 -12.62 0.08
C GLU A 82 3.76 -13.96 0.63
N ARG A 83 3.40 -15.09 -0.01
CA ARG A 83 3.89 -16.42 0.38
C ARG A 83 5.41 -16.50 0.31
N MET A 84 6.00 -16.14 -0.84
CA MET A 84 7.46 -16.13 -1.01
C MET A 84 8.17 -15.17 -0.04
N LYS A 85 7.53 -14.05 0.33
CA LYS A 85 8.05 -13.08 1.30
C LYS A 85 8.08 -13.68 2.69
N MET A 86 6.98 -14.33 3.12
CA MET A 86 6.90 -15.07 4.37
C MET A 86 7.92 -16.22 4.44
N ASP A 87 8.03 -17.05 3.39
CA ASP A 87 8.98 -18.17 3.33
C ASP A 87 10.45 -17.73 3.46
N LYS A 88 10.78 -16.52 2.98
CA LYS A 88 12.11 -15.90 3.10
C LYS A 88 12.33 -15.17 4.43
N GLY A 89 11.29 -14.99 5.26
CA GLY A 89 11.34 -14.11 6.43
C GLY A 89 11.52 -12.63 6.10
N ASP A 90 11.22 -12.23 4.86
CA ASP A 90 11.30 -10.85 4.39
C ASP A 90 10.02 -10.06 4.78
N PHE A 91 10.11 -8.74 4.76
CA PHE A 91 9.01 -7.80 4.99
C PHE A 91 9.07 -6.67 3.97
N ASP A 92 7.98 -5.95 3.72
CA ASP A 92 7.95 -4.67 3.00
C ASP A 92 7.42 -3.52 3.87
N LEU A 93 7.51 -2.29 3.36
CA LEU A 93 7.09 -1.09 4.10
C LEU A 93 5.62 -1.14 4.52
N ALA A 94 4.75 -1.76 3.72
CA ALA A 94 3.33 -1.85 4.05
C ALA A 94 3.06 -2.86 5.19
N ASP A 95 3.89 -3.90 5.35
CA ASP A 95 3.85 -4.76 6.55
C ASP A 95 4.15 -3.96 7.84
N ILE A 96 5.15 -3.06 7.79
CA ILE A 96 5.50 -2.18 8.92
C ILE A 96 4.34 -1.24 9.24
N VAL A 97 3.77 -0.60 8.23
CA VAL A 97 2.63 0.33 8.38
C VAL A 97 1.42 -0.38 8.98
N ALA A 98 1.06 -1.57 8.50
CA ALA A 98 -0.04 -2.36 9.03
C ALA A 98 0.18 -2.77 10.49
N ASP A 99 1.39 -3.20 10.86
CA ASP A 99 1.73 -3.57 12.23
C ASP A 99 1.77 -2.35 13.17
N LEU A 100 2.26 -1.19 12.72
CA LEU A 100 2.17 0.06 13.47
C LEU A 100 0.70 0.44 13.73
N HIS A 101 -0.17 0.38 12.71
CA HIS A 101 -1.60 0.59 12.88
C HIS A 101 -2.23 -0.36 13.89
N ARG A 102 -1.82 -1.63 13.90
CA ARG A 102 -2.30 -2.64 14.84
C ARG A 102 -1.85 -2.33 16.27
N ARG A 103 -0.56 -2.05 16.49
CA ARG A 103 -0.01 -1.72 17.82
C ARG A 103 -0.59 -0.43 18.39
N LEU A 104 -0.68 0.63 17.58
CA LEU A 104 -1.20 1.93 18.00
C LEU A 104 -2.72 1.89 18.25
N ARG A 105 -3.50 1.04 17.55
CA ARG A 105 -4.91 0.78 17.89
C ARG A 105 -5.08 0.14 19.28
N ILE A 106 -4.18 -0.75 19.67
CA ILE A 106 -4.29 -1.52 20.93
C ILE A 106 -3.73 -0.73 22.11
N ASN A 107 -2.49 -0.23 21.99
CA ASN A 107 -1.75 0.37 23.11
C ASN A 107 -1.96 1.90 23.20
N LYS A 108 -2.52 2.52 22.15
CA LYS A 108 -2.44 3.97 21.89
C LYS A 108 -1.00 4.45 21.70
N TYR A 109 -0.86 5.73 21.38
CA TYR A 109 0.41 6.42 21.36
C TYR A 109 0.67 7.04 22.74
N GLU A 110 1.85 6.82 23.30
CA GLU A 110 2.25 7.26 24.65
C GLU A 110 3.30 8.39 24.63
N GLY A 111 3.69 8.88 23.44
CA GLY A 111 4.61 10.00 23.29
C GLY A 111 3.91 11.37 23.32
N ASP A 112 4.69 12.43 23.08
CA ASP A 112 4.17 13.80 23.09
C ASP A 112 3.09 14.03 22.03
N GLU A 113 1.93 14.52 22.45
CA GLU A 113 0.78 14.76 21.57
C GLU A 113 1.03 15.94 20.61
N MET A 114 0.86 15.67 19.31
CA MET A 114 0.99 16.67 18.27
C MET A 114 -0.34 17.40 18.08
N HIS A 115 -0.34 18.72 18.23
CA HIS A 115 -1.52 19.54 17.99
C HIS A 115 -1.70 19.88 16.50
N TYR A 116 -0.58 19.91 15.77
CA TYR A 116 -0.52 20.17 14.33
C TYR A 116 0.53 19.27 13.68
N VAL A 117 0.22 18.74 12.51
CA VAL A 117 1.07 17.87 11.68
C VAL A 117 1.06 18.39 10.26
N TYR A 118 2.23 18.77 9.76
CA TYR A 118 2.46 19.23 8.39
C TYR A 118 3.12 18.09 7.63
N ILE A 119 2.49 17.64 6.54
CA ILE A 119 2.95 16.54 5.71
C ILE A 119 3.24 17.11 4.33
N ASP A 120 4.53 17.12 3.96
CA ASP A 120 4.99 17.52 2.63
C ASP A 120 5.10 16.30 1.70
N GLU A 121 5.11 16.54 0.40
CA GLU A 121 5.13 15.52 -0.66
C GLU A 121 4.08 14.39 -0.49
N VAL A 122 2.86 14.77 -0.09
CA VAL A 122 1.78 13.82 0.24
C VAL A 122 1.42 12.86 -0.91
N GLN A 123 1.70 13.24 -2.17
CA GLN A 123 1.48 12.39 -3.34
C GLN A 123 2.37 11.13 -3.40
N ASP A 124 3.50 11.12 -2.69
CA ASP A 124 4.41 9.97 -2.61
C ASP A 124 4.01 8.98 -1.50
N LEU A 125 3.00 9.32 -0.67
CA LEU A 125 2.52 8.49 0.42
C LEU A 125 1.23 7.73 0.07
N THR A 126 1.13 6.49 0.54
CA THR A 126 -0.15 5.75 0.51
C THR A 126 -1.11 6.28 1.57
N MET A 127 -2.43 6.10 1.34
CA MET A 127 -3.45 6.46 2.34
C MET A 127 -3.25 5.74 3.68
N SER A 128 -2.70 4.52 3.65
CA SER A 128 -2.30 3.78 4.86
C SER A 128 -1.19 4.50 5.63
N GLN A 129 -0.12 4.94 4.96
CA GLN A 129 0.93 5.74 5.61
C GLN A 129 0.39 7.07 6.16
N ILE A 130 -0.43 7.78 5.40
CA ILE A 130 -1.06 9.05 5.84
C ILE A 130 -1.95 8.80 7.07
N ALA A 131 -2.68 7.69 7.10
CA ALA A 131 -3.56 7.35 8.21
C ALA A 131 -2.81 7.01 9.51
N LEU A 132 -1.49 6.77 9.51
CA LEU A 132 -0.72 6.57 10.75
C LEU A 132 -0.70 7.83 11.60
N PHE A 133 -0.63 9.02 10.99
CA PHE A 133 -0.47 10.27 11.73
C PHE A 133 -1.68 10.63 12.61
N LYS A 134 -2.87 10.06 12.34
CA LYS A 134 -4.05 10.19 13.22
C LYS A 134 -3.86 9.59 14.62
N HIS A 135 -2.84 8.76 14.81
CA HIS A 135 -2.49 8.20 16.12
C HIS A 135 -1.64 9.14 16.97
N VAL A 136 -0.98 10.15 16.38
CA VAL A 136 -0.12 11.12 17.10
C VAL A 136 -0.74 12.51 17.22
N CYS A 137 -1.77 12.80 16.43
CA CYS A 137 -2.54 14.04 16.47
C CYS A 137 -4.04 13.75 16.55
N GLN A 138 -4.67 14.09 17.68
CA GLN A 138 -6.11 13.88 17.90
C GLN A 138 -6.98 14.95 17.20
N ASN A 139 -6.41 16.12 16.89
CA ASN A 139 -7.10 17.17 16.13
C ASN A 139 -7.17 16.81 14.64
N VAL A 140 -8.03 15.87 14.28
CA VAL A 140 -8.20 15.41 12.89
C VAL A 140 -8.95 16.41 11.98
N GLU A 141 -9.61 17.41 12.56
CA GLU A 141 -10.39 18.42 11.81
C GLU A 141 -9.52 19.61 11.36
N GLU A 142 -8.67 20.14 12.25
CA GLU A 142 -7.86 21.34 11.98
C GLU A 142 -6.34 21.14 12.16
N GLY A 143 -5.92 20.00 12.70
CA GLY A 143 -4.52 19.72 13.03
C GLY A 143 -3.67 19.26 11.84
N PHE A 144 -4.23 19.09 10.65
CA PHE A 144 -3.52 18.52 9.50
C PHE A 144 -3.40 19.49 8.34
N VAL A 145 -2.17 19.65 7.83
CA VAL A 145 -1.89 20.37 6.59
C VAL A 145 -1.11 19.43 5.65
N PHE A 146 -1.67 19.19 4.47
CA PHE A 146 -1.08 18.35 3.43
C PHE A 146 -0.59 19.22 2.27
N CYS A 147 0.71 19.16 2.00
CA CYS A 147 1.37 19.79 0.87
C CYS A 147 1.79 18.71 -0.14
N GLY A 148 1.72 19.04 -1.43
CA GLY A 148 2.10 18.12 -2.49
C GLY A 148 1.68 18.59 -3.87
N ASP A 149 2.31 18.04 -4.90
CA ASP A 149 2.04 18.37 -6.30
C ASP A 149 1.55 17.14 -7.08
N THR A 150 0.29 17.17 -7.47
CA THR A 150 -0.31 16.05 -8.22
C THR A 150 0.27 15.90 -9.63
N ALA A 151 0.87 16.94 -10.22
CA ALA A 151 1.60 16.85 -11.48
C ALA A 151 2.96 16.13 -11.31
N GLN A 152 3.49 16.07 -10.09
CA GLN A 152 4.67 15.30 -9.69
C GLN A 152 4.33 13.91 -9.14
N THR A 153 3.08 13.44 -9.29
CA THR A 153 2.74 12.03 -9.02
C THR A 153 3.46 11.13 -10.02
N ILE A 154 4.74 10.81 -9.77
CA ILE A 154 5.53 10.00 -10.70
C ILE A 154 4.94 8.60 -10.68
N ALA A 155 4.39 8.21 -11.84
CA ALA A 155 4.03 6.84 -12.13
C ALA A 155 5.30 5.98 -12.33
N ARG A 156 6.10 5.84 -11.26
CA ARG A 156 7.20 4.86 -11.19
C ARG A 156 6.66 3.44 -11.32
#